data_AF-A0A537PRD1-F1
#
_entry.id   AF-A0A537PRD1-F1
#
_cell.length_a   1.000
_cell.length_b   1.000
_cell.length_c   1.000
_cell.angle_alpha   90.00
_cell.angle_beta   90.00
_cell.angle_gamma   90.00
#
_symmetry.space_group_name_H-M   'P 1'
#
loop_
_entity.id
_entity.type
_entity.pdbx_description
1 polymer ?
#
loop_
_entity_poly.entity_id
_entity_poly.type
_entity_poly.pdbx_seq_one_letter_code
_entity_poly.pdbx_strand_id
1 'polypeptide(L)'
;MPIFMLNGMITGQSAAVARADRLAIDYVEIRERGGASTRLNNVRAAPEVASILKVGASGKFFFRDVGPTNRLLGIERTDGVQAFDLQDATVHALHQYVERASGEGPTGRA
;
A
#
# COMPACT_ATOMS: atom_id res chain seq x y z
N MET A 1 8.76 4.79 11.49
CA MET A 1 8.70 4.44 10.05
C MET A 1 7.31 4.77 9.55
N PRO A 2 7.16 5.65 8.55
CA PRO A 2 5.84 6.10 8.12
C PRO A 2 5.12 5.00 7.32
N ILE A 3 3.87 4.73 7.71
CA ILE A 3 2.89 4.10 6.83
C ILE A 3 2.25 5.22 6.02
N PHE A 4 2.09 4.99 4.73
CA PHE A 4 1.41 5.90 3.82
C PHE A 4 0.41 5.15 2.93
N MET A 5 -0.48 5.90 2.31
CA MET A 5 -1.56 5.35 1.49
C MET A 5 -1.61 6.03 0.13
N LEU A 6 -1.86 5.22 -0.90
CA LEU A 6 -2.13 5.69 -2.26
C LEU A 6 -3.54 5.25 -2.65
N ASN A 7 -4.38 6.17 -3.11
CA ASN A 7 -5.73 5.88 -3.56
C ASN A 7 -5.82 6.04 -5.08
N GLY A 8 -6.02 4.94 -5.78
CA GLY A 8 -5.97 4.97 -7.24
C GLY A 8 -6.13 3.61 -7.88
N MET A 9 -5.60 3.49 -9.09
CA MET A 9 -5.62 2.30 -9.91
C MET A 9 -4.21 1.91 -10.32
N ILE A 10 -3.88 0.62 -10.28
CA ILE A 10 -2.61 0.13 -10.82
C ILE A 10 -2.63 0.24 -12.34
N THR A 11 -1.68 0.99 -12.91
CA THR A 11 -1.51 1.14 -14.37
C THR A 11 -0.35 0.32 -14.91
N GLY A 12 0.58 -0.10 -14.07
CA GLY A 12 1.70 -0.95 -14.47
C GLY A 12 2.37 -1.64 -13.28
N GLN A 13 2.94 -2.81 -13.51
CA GLN A 13 3.77 -3.51 -12.53
C GLN A 13 4.77 -4.43 -13.22
N SER A 14 5.91 -4.69 -12.59
CA SER A 14 6.80 -5.77 -13.03
C SER A 14 6.23 -7.13 -12.65
N ALA A 15 6.82 -8.21 -13.19
CA ALA A 15 6.55 -9.55 -12.69
C ALA A 15 6.98 -9.66 -11.22
N ALA A 16 6.23 -10.47 -10.46
CA ALA A 16 6.56 -10.80 -9.08
C ALA A 16 7.51 -12.01 -9.04
N VAL A 17 8.59 -11.92 -8.26
CA VAL A 17 9.55 -13.00 -8.06
C VAL A 17 9.49 -13.47 -6.62
N ALA A 18 9.38 -14.79 -6.41
CA ALA A 18 9.40 -15.37 -5.08
C ALA A 18 10.75 -15.21 -4.39
N ARG A 19 10.75 -14.79 -3.12
CA ARG A 19 11.93 -14.65 -2.27
C ARG A 19 11.59 -15.06 -0.83
N ALA A 20 12.25 -16.10 -0.32
CA ALA A 20 12.14 -16.58 1.08
C ALA A 20 10.69 -16.69 1.61
N ASP A 21 10.12 -15.60 2.11
CA ASP A 21 8.79 -15.46 2.71
C ASP A 21 7.84 -14.51 1.93
N ARG A 22 8.28 -13.88 0.84
CA ARG A 22 7.57 -12.78 0.16
C ARG A 22 7.73 -12.79 -1.35
N LEU A 23 6.88 -12.01 -2.01
CA LEU A 23 7.05 -11.66 -3.41
C LEU A 23 7.76 -10.30 -3.53
N ALA A 24 8.79 -10.25 -4.38
CA ALA A 24 9.49 -9.04 -4.76
C ALA A 24 8.97 -8.54 -6.12
N ILE A 25 8.67 -7.26 -6.20
CA ILE A 25 8.16 -6.56 -7.37
C ILE A 25 9.05 -5.34 -7.59
N ASP A 26 9.73 -5.29 -8.73
CA ASP A 26 10.69 -4.23 -9.04
C ASP A 26 10.00 -2.85 -9.08
N TYR A 27 8.79 -2.79 -9.64
CA TYR A 27 7.96 -1.59 -9.58
C TYR A 27 6.46 -1.87 -9.61
N VAL A 28 5.70 -0.96 -8.99
CA VAL A 28 4.25 -0.79 -9.17
C VAL A 28 3.99 0.68 -9.50
N GLU A 29 3.15 0.93 -10.50
CA GLU A 29 2.69 2.26 -10.87
C GLU A 29 1.20 2.39 -10.54
N ILE A 30 0.86 3.42 -9.78
CA ILE A 30 -0.50 3.71 -9.35
C ILE A 30 -0.88 5.09 -9.88
N ARG A 31 -1.94 5.15 -10.69
CA ARG A 31 -2.58 6.39 -11.10
C ARG A 31 -3.61 6.80 -10.06
N GLU A 32 -3.33 7.90 -9.38
CA GLU A 32 -4.20 8.50 -8.38
C GLU A 32 -5.42 9.17 -9.05
N ARG A 33 -6.49 9.38 -8.28
CA ARG A 33 -7.75 9.95 -8.80
C ARG A 33 -7.58 11.32 -9.48
N GLY A 34 -6.57 12.09 -9.07
CA GLY A 34 -6.22 13.39 -9.67
C GLY A 34 -5.44 13.30 -10.99
N GLY A 35 -5.18 12.09 -11.50
CA GLY A 35 -4.44 11.85 -12.74
C GLY A 35 -2.93 11.76 -12.59
N ALA A 36 -2.38 12.16 -11.43
CA ALA A 36 -0.98 11.95 -11.09
C ALA A 36 -0.67 10.44 -11.02
N SER A 37 0.51 10.04 -11.49
CA SER A 37 0.97 8.65 -11.44
C SER A 37 2.20 8.55 -10.54
N THR A 38 2.12 7.66 -9.56
CA THR A 38 3.17 7.42 -8.58
C THR A 38 3.77 6.04 -8.84
N ARG A 39 5.08 6.00 -9.13
CA ARG A 39 5.84 4.75 -9.29
C ARG A 39 6.59 4.42 -8.00
N LEU A 40 6.24 3.30 -7.39
CA LEU A 40 6.96 2.74 -6.26
C LEU A 40 7.90 1.65 -6.76
N ASN A 41 9.17 1.77 -6.38
CA ASN A 41 10.20 0.78 -6.70
C ASN A 41 10.46 -0.14 -5.51
N ASN A 42 11.03 -1.31 -5.77
CA ASN A 42 11.43 -2.29 -4.77
C ASN A 42 10.29 -2.61 -3.79
N VAL A 43 9.13 -2.99 -4.34
CA VAL A 43 7.97 -3.36 -3.54
C VAL A 43 8.10 -4.81 -3.10
N ARG A 44 7.85 -5.08 -1.82
CA ARG A 44 7.69 -6.43 -1.26
C ARG A 44 6.30 -6.60 -0.68
N ALA A 45 5.71 -7.76 -0.90
CA ALA A 45 4.40 -8.09 -0.38
C ALA A 45 4.34 -9.56 0.05
N ALA A 46 3.52 -9.87 1.05
CA ALA A 46 3.15 -11.26 1.33
C ALA A 46 2.45 -11.87 0.09
N PRO A 47 2.58 -13.19 -0.15
CA PRO A 47 1.99 -13.83 -1.32
C PRO A 47 0.49 -13.55 -1.49
N GLU A 48 -0.29 -13.53 -0.41
CA GLU A 48 -1.74 -13.23 -0.50
C GLU A 48 -1.98 -11.79 -0.97
N VAL A 49 -1.22 -10.82 -0.45
CA VAL A 49 -1.34 -9.40 -0.79
C VAL A 49 -0.83 -9.11 -2.21
N ALA A 50 0.19 -9.82 -2.68
CA ALA A 50 0.65 -9.68 -4.05
C ALA A 50 -0.33 -10.30 -5.07
N SER A 51 -1.08 -11.33 -4.71
CA SER A 51 -2.04 -11.97 -5.62
C SER A 51 -3.17 -11.03 -6.09
N ILE A 52 -3.44 -9.98 -5.30
CA ILE A 52 -4.45 -8.96 -5.55
C ILE A 52 -3.89 -7.71 -6.25
N LEU A 53 -2.56 -7.59 -6.39
CA LEU A 53 -1.91 -6.56 -7.20
C LEU A 53 -1.96 -6.96 -8.69
N LYS A 54 -2.94 -6.43 -9.40
CA LYS A 54 -3.10 -6.61 -10.86
C LYS A 54 -3.31 -5.26 -11.52
N VAL A 55 -2.84 -5.10 -12.75
CA VAL A 55 -3.16 -3.91 -13.57
C VAL A 55 -4.68 -3.79 -13.67
N GLY A 56 -5.20 -2.58 -13.43
CA GLY A 56 -6.63 -2.28 -13.34
C GLY A 56 -7.24 -2.44 -11.94
N ALA A 57 -6.53 -3.04 -10.98
CA ALA A 57 -6.99 -3.06 -9.60
C ALA A 57 -7.06 -1.63 -9.06
N SER A 58 -8.23 -1.26 -8.54
CA SER A 58 -8.50 0.04 -7.92
C SER A 58 -8.79 -0.13 -6.44
N GLY A 59 -8.29 0.81 -5.63
CA GLY A 59 -8.50 0.81 -4.19
C GLY A 59 -7.56 1.74 -3.44
N LYS A 60 -7.58 1.64 -2.12
CA LYS A 60 -6.59 2.26 -1.23
C LYS A 60 -5.50 1.24 -0.93
N PHE A 61 -4.28 1.55 -1.32
CA PHE A 61 -3.10 0.71 -1.13
C PHE A 61 -2.31 1.23 0.06
N PHE A 62 -2.00 0.36 1.03
CA PHE A 62 -1.27 0.74 2.24
C PHE A 62 0.17 0.26 2.16
N PHE A 63 1.12 1.18 2.26
CA PHE A 63 2.53 0.87 2.19
C PHE A 63 3.25 1.30 3.47
N ARG A 64 4.26 0.53 3.84
CA ARG A 64 5.25 0.91 4.84
C ARG A 64 6.58 1.16 4.16
N ASP A 65 7.13 2.35 4.35
CA ASP A 65 8.51 2.66 3.96
C ASP A 65 9.48 1.96 4.93
N VAL A 66 10.37 1.11 4.38
CA VAL A 66 11.44 0.46 5.14
C VAL A 66 12.85 0.80 4.62
N GLY A 67 13.02 2.00 4.06
CA GLY A 67 14.29 2.50 3.52
C GLY A 67 14.38 2.23 2.01
N PRO A 68 15.27 1.34 1.53
CA PRO A 68 15.41 1.07 0.09
C PRO A 68 14.27 0.22 -0.49
N THR A 69 13.25 -0.12 0.30
CA THR A 69 12.18 -1.06 -0.05
C THR A 69 10.86 -0.55 0.48
N ASN A 70 9.81 -0.69 -0.32
CA ASN A 70 8.44 -0.43 0.08
C ASN A 70 7.77 -1.76 0.43
N ARG A 71 7.12 -1.85 1.59
CA ARG A 71 6.34 -3.03 1.96
C ARG A 71 4.87 -2.76 1.75
N LEU A 72 4.21 -3.49 0.86
CA LEU A 72 2.77 -3.42 0.71
C LEU A 72 2.12 -4.21 1.85
N LEU A 73 1.33 -3.52 2.65
CA LEU A 73 0.64 -4.09 3.81
C LEU A 73 -0.74 -4.61 3.43
N GLY A 74 -1.43 -4.00 2.48
CA GLY A 74 -2.79 -4.40 2.13
C GLY A 74 -3.49 -3.49 1.14
N ILE A 75 -4.70 -3.90 0.75
CA ILE A 75 -5.58 -3.15 -0.15
C ILE A 75 -7.01 -3.15 0.40
N GLU A 76 -7.59 -1.96 0.49
CA GLU A 76 -9.02 -1.75 0.71
C GLU A 76 -9.69 -1.44 -0.64
N ARG A 77 -10.61 -2.29 -1.06
CA ARG A 77 -11.36 -2.17 -2.32
C ARG A 77 -12.84 -1.92 -2.02
N THR A 78 -13.61 -1.56 -3.04
CA THR A 78 -15.07 -1.32 -2.90
C THR A 78 -15.87 -2.55 -2.47
N ASP A 79 -15.36 -3.75 -2.74
CA ASP A 79 -15.91 -5.04 -2.31
C ASP A 79 -15.38 -5.50 -0.93
N GLY A 80 -14.60 -4.66 -0.25
CA GLY A 80 -14.09 -4.89 1.10
C GLY A 80 -12.56 -4.89 1.19
N VAL A 81 -12.07 -5.08 2.42
CA VAL A 81 -10.64 -5.28 2.70
C VAL A 81 -10.26 -6.68 2.25
N GLN A 82 -9.35 -6.80 1.27
CA GLN A 82 -9.05 -8.10 0.65
C GLN A 82 -7.79 -8.79 1.19
N ALA A 83 -6.80 -8.04 1.69
CA ALA A 83 -5.64 -8.63 2.36
C ALA A 83 -4.96 -7.59 3.26
N PHE A 84 -4.55 -8.00 4.46
CA PHE A 84 -3.67 -7.25 5.36
C PHE A 84 -2.59 -8.16 5.93
N ASP A 85 -1.32 -7.84 5.69
CA ASP A 85 -0.19 -8.45 6.37
C ASP A 85 0.02 -7.77 7.73
N LEU A 86 -0.60 -8.36 8.75
CA LEU A 86 -0.52 -7.90 10.14
C LEU A 86 0.81 -8.24 10.83
N GLN A 87 1.64 -9.14 10.27
CA GLN A 87 2.96 -9.42 10.86
C GLN A 87 3.92 -8.24 10.69
N ASP A 88 3.71 -7.48 9.61
CA ASP A 88 4.56 -6.38 9.21
C ASP A 88 4.02 -5.00 9.53
N ALA A 89 2.74 -4.92 9.83
CA ALA A 89 2.13 -3.74 10.37
C ALA A 89 2.16 -3.86 11.89
N THR A 90 3.13 -3.24 12.57
CA THR A 90 3.06 -3.19 14.03
C THR A 90 1.73 -2.55 14.43
N VAL A 91 1.00 -3.17 15.36
CA VAL A 91 -0.33 -2.68 15.81
C VAL A 91 -0.30 -1.19 16.13
N HIS A 92 0.82 -0.71 16.68
CA HIS A 92 1.07 0.71 16.95
C HIS A 92 1.10 1.58 15.69
N ALA A 93 1.74 1.14 14.60
CA ALA A 93 1.79 1.89 13.35
C ALA A 93 0.43 1.91 12.62
N LEU A 94 -0.31 0.80 12.71
CA LEU A 94 -1.71 0.73 12.26
C LEU A 94 -2.61 1.68 13.04
N HIS A 95 -2.51 1.69 14.37
CA HIS A 95 -3.25 2.61 15.24
C HIS A 95 -2.97 4.07 14.89
N GLN A 96 -1.69 4.47 14.77
CA GLN A 96 -1.34 5.84 14.40
C GLN A 96 -1.87 6.25 13.03
N TYR A 97 -1.91 5.32 12.07
CA TYR A 97 -2.49 5.60 10.76
C TYR A 97 -4.01 5.73 10.83
N VAL A 98 -4.70 4.83 11.54
CA VAL A 98 -6.17 4.88 11.72
C VAL A 98 -6.57 6.16 12.46
N GLU A 99 -5.89 6.52 13.56
CA GLU A 99 -6.15 7.77 14.29
C GLU A 99 -5.98 9.00 13.39
N ARG A 100 -4.94 9.03 12.54
CA ARG A 100 -4.72 10.12 11.59
C ARG A 100 -5.72 10.14 10.43
N ALA A 101 -6.22 8.99 10.01
CA ALA A 101 -7.18 8.88 8.90
C ALA A 101 -8.64 9.09 9.37
N SER A 102 -8.94 8.83 10.65
CA SER A 102 -10.23 9.07 11.29
C SER A 102 -10.35 10.47 11.90
N GLY A 103 -9.23 11.16 12.10
CA GLY A 103 -9.23 12.59 12.40
C GLY A 103 -9.65 13.38 11.16
N GLU A 104 -10.75 14.12 11.28
CA GLU A 104 -11.01 15.30 10.46
C GLU A 104 -9.72 16.12 10.29
N GLY A 105 -9.58 16.82 9.15
CA GLY A 105 -8.44 17.69 8.89
C GLY A 105 -8.16 18.65 10.05
N PRO A 106 -7.03 19.39 10.04
CA PRO A 106 -6.79 20.42 11.04
C PRO A 106 -7.80 21.57 10.86
N THR A 107 -9.02 21.40 11.35
CA THR A 107 -9.86 22.49 11.80
C THR A 107 -9.40 22.85 13.19
N GLY A 108 -8.63 23.94 13.29
CA GLY A 108 -8.61 24.74 14.51
C GLY A 108 -7.25 25.11 15.06
N ARG A 109 -6.76 26.27 14.59
CA ARG A 109 -6.14 27.37 15.36
C ARG A 109 -4.91 27.07 16.22
N ALA A 110 -3.79 27.70 15.84
CA ALA A 110 -3.39 28.99 16.43
C ALA A 110 -2.86 29.90 15.33
#